data_AF-A0A4P9XY64-F1
#
_entry.id   AF-A0A4P9XY64-F1
#
_cell.length_a   1.000
_cell.length_b   1.000
_cell.length_c   1.000
_cell.angle_alpha   90.00
_cell.angle_beta   90.00
_cell.angle_gamma   90.00
#
_symmetry.space_group_name_H-M   'P 1'
#
loop_
_entity.id
_entity.type
_entity.pdbx_description
1 polymer ?
#
loop_
_entity_poly.entity_id
_entity_poly.type
_entity_poly.pdbx_seq_one_letter_code
_entity_poly.pdbx_strand_id
1 'polypeptide(L)' 'MSGRKRVTHSGSEGNALTRFVKREIWHPEKRAGNATILLGISVFAASVAFLRKFGDLLAV' A
#
# COMPACT_ATOMS: atom_id res chain seq x y z
N MET A 1 3.55 0.89 50.76
CA MET A 1 4.43 1.41 49.70
C MET A 1 4.49 0.40 48.56
N SER A 2 4.76 0.91 47.35
CA SER A 2 5.05 0.19 46.11
C SER A 2 3.85 -0.15 45.21
N GLY A 3 3.49 0.85 44.38
CA GLY A 3 2.71 0.66 43.17
C GLY A 3 3.46 -0.20 42.17
N ARG A 4 2.86 -1.33 41.81
CA ARG A 4 3.37 -2.21 40.75
C ARG A 4 3.09 -1.54 39.40
N LYS A 5 4.20 -1.17 38.76
CA LYS A 5 4.32 -0.54 37.44
C LYS A 5 3.35 -1.15 36.42
N ARG A 6 2.57 -0.25 35.82
CA ARG A 6 1.73 -0.36 34.61
C ARG A 6 2.21 -1.47 33.66
N VAL A 7 1.42 -2.54 33.52
CA VAL A 7 1.50 -3.44 32.37
C VAL A 7 1.03 -2.63 31.17
N THR A 8 1.98 -2.16 30.38
CA THR A 8 1.72 -1.47 29.11
C THR A 8 1.05 -2.47 28.17
N HIS A 9 -0.19 -2.23 27.79
CA HIS A 9 -0.80 -2.86 26.61
C HIS A 9 0.10 -2.57 25.40
N SER A 10 0.99 -3.50 25.05
CA SER A 10 1.65 -3.55 23.75
C SER A 10 0.65 -4.08 22.72
N GLY A 11 -0.47 -3.38 22.56
CA GLY A 11 -1.41 -3.66 21.48
C GLY A 11 -0.80 -3.17 20.18
N SER A 12 -0.46 -4.09 19.27
CA SER A 12 -0.09 -3.82 17.87
C SER A 12 1.38 -3.45 17.59
N GLU A 13 2.34 -4.19 18.15
CA GLU A 13 3.68 -4.28 17.55
C GLU A 13 3.68 -5.28 16.38
N GLY A 14 2.98 -4.93 15.30
CA GLY A 14 2.99 -5.72 14.06
C GLY A 14 4.40 -5.83 13.47
N ASN A 15 4.58 -6.87 12.63
CA ASN A 15 5.79 -7.21 11.89
C ASN A 15 6.41 -5.97 11.21
N ALA A 16 7.72 -5.95 10.94
CA ALA A 16 8.41 -4.76 10.39
C ALA A 16 7.73 -4.20 9.13
N LEU A 17 7.21 -5.09 8.28
CA LEU A 17 6.36 -4.75 7.13
C LEU A 17 5.05 -4.05 7.52
N THR A 18 4.36 -4.50 8.56
CA THR A 18 3.11 -3.89 9.04
C THR A 18 3.35 -2.46 9.56
N ARG A 19 4.48 -2.21 10.23
CA ARG A 19 4.89 -0.86 10.64
C ARG A 19 5.23 0.02 9.44
N PHE A 20 5.96 -0.52 8.46
CA PHE A 20 6.31 0.19 7.23
C PHE A 20 5.08 0.55 6.40
N VAL A 21 4.15 -0.38 6.20
CA VAL A 21 2.90 -0.12 5.47
C VAL A 21 2.07 0.95 6.18
N LYS A 22 1.95 0.88 7.52
CA LYS A 22 1.22 1.91 8.28
C LYS A 22 1.90 3.28 8.23
N ARG A 23 3.23 3.32 8.25
CA ARG A 23 4.02 4.54 8.39
C ARG A 23 4.41 5.19 7.06
N GLU A 24 4.54 4.43 5.98
CA GLU A 24 4.99 4.93 4.68
C GLU A 24 3.87 4.89 3.64
N ILE A 25 3.08 3.81 3.62
CA ILE A 25 1.97 3.67 2.66
C ILE A 25 0.75 4.51 3.09
N TRP A 26 0.40 4.49 4.38
CA TRP A 26 -0.80 5.17 4.89
C TRP A 26 -0.58 6.57 5.46
N HIS A 27 0.67 7.07 5.50
CA HIS A 27 0.98 8.40 6.06
C HIS A 27 0.29 9.51 5.25
N PRO A 28 -0.39 10.47 5.89
CA PRO A 28 -1.15 11.52 5.21
C PRO A 28 -0.32 12.31 4.18
N GLU A 29 0.94 12.57 4.48
CA GLU A 29 1.86 13.30 3.59
C GLU A 29 2.33 12.49 2.38
N LYS A 30 2.37 11.16 2.49
CA LYS A 30 2.83 10.26 1.41
C LYS A 30 1.68 9.70 0.58
N ARG A 31 0.44 9.81 1.06
CA ARG A 31 -0.77 9.34 0.38
C ARG A 31 -0.91 9.85 -1.04
N ALA A 32 -0.62 11.12 -1.29
CA ALA A 32 -0.69 11.68 -2.64
C ALA A 32 0.30 11.01 -3.60
N GLY A 33 1.56 10.85 -3.17
CA GLY A 33 2.57 10.13 -3.95
C GLY A 33 2.21 8.65 -4.16
N ASN A 34 1.75 7.98 -3.11
CA ASN A 34 1.34 6.57 -3.17
C ASN A 34 0.12 6.36 -4.08
N ALA A 35 -0.83 7.30 -4.10
CA ALA A 35 -1.97 7.27 -5.00
C ALA A 35 -1.54 7.41 -6.47
N THR A 36 -0.57 8.29 -6.76
CA THR A 36 0.00 8.43 -8.11
C THR A 36 0.72 7.16 -8.55
N ILE A 37 1.48 6.52 -7.65
CA ILE A 37 2.13 5.23 -7.94
C ILE A 37 1.08 4.15 -8.21
N LEU A 38 0.03 4.08 -7.38
CA LEU A 38 -1.07 3.13 -7.57
C LEU A 38 -1.79 3.35 -8.91
N LEU A 39 -2.04 4.62 -9.28
CA LEU A 39 -2.59 4.99 -10.57
C LEU A 39 -1.67 4.60 -11.72
N GLY A 40 -0.36 4.82 -11.61
CA GLY A 40 0.60 4.40 -12.63
C GLY A 40 0.60 2.90 -12.84
N ILE A 41 0.61 2.12 -11.75
CA ILE A 41 0.54 0.65 -11.80
C ILE A 41 -0.80 0.18 -12.38
N SER A 42 -1.91 0.81 -12.00
CA SER A 42 -3.23 0.42 -12.49
C SER A 42 -3.40 0.72 -13.98
N VAL A 43 -2.96 1.89 -14.45
CA VAL A 43 -2.97 2.25 -15.88
C VAL A 43 -2.08 1.31 -16.67
N PHE A 44 -0.87 1.02 -16.19
CA PHE A 44 0.01 0.06 -16.86
C PHE A 44 -0.62 -1.34 -16.98
N ALA A 45 -1.14 -1.87 -15.87
CA ALA A 45 -1.79 -3.17 -15.87
C ALA A 45 -3.05 -3.20 -16.75
N ALA A 46 -3.84 -2.12 -16.74
CA ALA A 46 -5.01 -1.96 -17.59
C ALA A 46 -4.62 -1.93 -19.08
N SER A 47 -3.57 -1.19 -19.45
CA SER A 47 -3.04 -1.15 -20.82
C SER A 47 -2.57 -2.52 -21.29
N VAL A 48 -1.86 -3.27 -20.45
CA VAL A 48 -1.43 -4.65 -20.78
C VAL A 48 -2.64 -5.57 -20.95
N ALA A 49 -3.63 -5.48 -20.06
CA ALA A 49 -4.85 -6.28 -20.16
C ALA A 49 -5.66 -5.91 -21.41
N PHE A 50 -5.73 -4.62 -21.75
CA PHE A 50 -6.38 -4.11 -22.95
C PHE A 50 -5.68 -4.65 -24.20
N LEU A 51 -4.36 -4.53 -24.30
CA LEU A 51 -3.57 -5.08 -25.41
C LEU A 51 -3.72 -6.60 -25.52
N ARG A 52 -3.84 -7.34 -24.41
CA ARG A 52 -4.08 -8.78 -24.45
C ARG A 52 -5.48 -9.17 -24.91
N LYS A 53 -6.48 -8.32 -24.68
CA LYS A 53 -7.89 -8.59 -25.04
C LYS A 53 -8.27 -8.06 -26.42
N PHE A 54 -7.65 -6.96 -26.82
CA PHE A 54 -7.92 -6.25 -28.06
C PHE A 54 -6.71 -6.27 -29.01
N GLY A 55 -5.68 -7.06 -28.71
CA GLY A 55 -4.48 -7.20 -29.55
C GLY A 55 -4.82 -7.65 -30.96
N ASP A 56 -5.74 -8.60 -31.11
CA ASP A 56 -6.22 -9.05 -32.44
C ASP A 56 -6.99 -7.96 -33.20
N LEU A 57 -7.60 -7.00 -32.50
CA LEU A 57 -8.31 -5.86 -33.11
C LEU A 57 -7.36 -4.70 -33.49
N LEU A 58 -6.18 -4.64 -32.87
CA LEU A 58 -5.11 -3.67 -33.17
C LEU A 58 -4.08 -4.20 -34.18
N ALA A 59 -4.10 -5.50 -34.46
CA ALA A 59 -3.18 -6.18 -35.39
C ALA A 59 -3.69 -6.21 -36.84
N VAL A 60 -4.68 -5.36 -37.19
CA VAL A 60 -5.19 -5.17 -38.56
C VAL A 60 -4.40 -4.11 -39.31
#